data_AF-A0A1Y4UWB1-F1
#
_entry.id   AF-A0A1Y4UWB1-F1
#
_cell.length_a   1.000
_cell.length_b   1.000
_cell.length_c   1.000
_cell.angle_alpha   90.00
_cell.angle_beta   90.00
_cell.angle_gamma   90.00
#
_symmetry.space_group_name_H-M   'P 1'
#
loop_
_entity.id
_entity.type
_entity.pdbx_description
1 polymer ?
#
loop_
_entity_poly.entity_id
_entity_poly.type
_entity_poly.pdbx_seq_one_letter_code
_entity_poly.pdbx_strand_id
1 'polypeptide(L)' 'MKKKVHAPYVTLKRALAGAGVTYKMVAELIGVSETTVQLKINGYSDFYISEQRKICEKWGIDPAVFFEEEVA' A
#
# COMPACT_ATOMS: atom_id res chain seq x y z
N MET A 1 -20.06 10.07 -2.20
CA MET A 1 -18.74 9.68 -1.65
C MET A 1 -18.29 8.40 -2.34
N LYS A 2 -17.00 8.25 -2.68
CA LYS A 2 -16.50 6.96 -3.21
C LYS A 2 -16.63 5.89 -2.13
N LYS A 3 -17.20 4.75 -2.48
CA LYS A 3 -17.33 3.60 -1.57
C LYS A 3 -15.96 2.92 -1.43
N LYS A 4 -15.60 2.49 -0.22
CA LYS A 4 -14.41 1.67 -0.02
C LYS A 4 -14.64 0.28 -0.63
N VAL A 5 -13.60 -0.26 -1.26
CA VAL A 5 -13.56 -1.61 -1.85
C VAL A 5 -12.91 -2.64 -0.92
N HIS A 6 -12.05 -2.19 0.01
CA HIS A 6 -11.47 -2.99 1.08
C HIS A 6 -11.16 -2.11 2.31
N ALA A 7 -10.81 -2.72 3.44
CA ALA A 7 -10.34 -2.00 4.63
C ALA A 7 -8.98 -1.34 4.37
N PRO A 8 -8.65 -0.18 4.98
CA PRO A 8 -7.34 0.44 4.80
C PRO A 8 -6.18 -0.50 5.16
N TYR A 9 -5.11 -0.49 4.37
CA TYR A 9 -3.90 -1.27 4.63
C TYR A 9 -3.06 -0.62 5.75
N VAL A 10 -3.50 -0.79 7.01
CA VAL A 10 -2.85 -0.21 8.20
C VAL A 10 -1.44 -0.79 8.38
N THR A 11 -1.29 -2.12 8.27
CA THR A 11 0.02 -2.77 8.42
C THR A 11 1.01 -2.32 7.35
N LEU A 12 0.59 -2.27 6.08
CA LEU A 12 1.42 -1.72 5.00
C LEU A 12 1.86 -0.28 5.28
N LYS A 13 0.94 0.57 5.74
CA LYS A 13 1.25 1.97 6.07
C LYS A 13 2.33 2.05 7.16
N ARG A 14 2.24 1.21 8.20
CA ARG A 14 3.25 1.14 9.27
C ARG A 14 4.58 0.61 8.75
N ALA A 15 4.57 -0.43 7.91
CA ALA A 15 5.78 -0.99 7.31
C ALA A 15 6.53 0.03 6.43
N LEU A 16 5.80 0.77 5.58
CA LEU A 16 6.38 1.84 4.77
C LEU A 16 7.00 2.94 5.65
N ALA A 17 6.29 3.37 6.70
CA ALA A 17 6.80 4.38 7.62
C ALA A 17 8.06 3.90 8.37
N GLY A 18 8.06 2.66 8.86
CA GLY A 18 9.21 2.05 9.53
C GLY A 18 10.44 1.89 8.63
N ALA A 19 10.23 1.72 7.32
CA ALA A 19 11.28 1.67 6.32
C ALA A 19 11.69 3.06 5.78
N GLY A 20 11.13 4.15 6.29
CA GLY A 20 11.40 5.51 5.79
C GLY A 20 10.90 5.76 4.36
N VAL A 21 9.92 4.98 3.89
CA VAL A 21 9.41 5.03 2.52
C VAL A 21 8.22 5.99 2.45
N THR A 22 8.30 6.95 1.52
CA THR A 22 7.23 7.91 1.27
C THR A 22 6.27 7.40 0.18
N TYR A 23 5.04 7.92 0.15
CA TYR A 23 4.09 7.59 -0.93
C TYR A 23 4.58 8.03 -2.31
N LYS A 24 5.40 9.08 -2.38
CA LYS A 24 6.12 9.50 -3.60
C LYS A 24 7.00 8.39 -4.16
N MET A 25 7.81 7.77 -3.31
CA MET A 25 8.68 6.68 -3.72
C MET A 25 7.89 5.45 -4.19
N VAL A 26 6.78 5.13 -3.51
CA VAL A 26 5.87 4.05 -3.94
C VAL A 26 5.24 4.37 -5.29
N ALA A 27 4.79 5.61 -5.48
CA ALA A 27 4.17 6.07 -6.71
C ALA A 27 5.14 5.99 -7.90
N GLU A 28 6.38 6.44 -7.73
CA GLU A 28 7.47 6.33 -8.71
C GLU A 28 7.78 4.86 -9.04
N LEU A 29 7.81 3.97 -8.03
CA LEU A 29 8.09 2.55 -8.24
C LEU A 29 7.03 1.83 -9.07
N ILE A 30 5.75 2.11 -8.83
CA ILE A 30 4.64 1.40 -9.48
C ILE A 30 4.05 2.15 -10.68
N GLY A 31 4.55 3.35 -10.97
CA GLY A 31 4.17 4.14 -12.15
C GLY A 31 2.81 4.80 -12.05
N VAL A 32 2.46 5.31 -10.86
CA VAL A 32 1.18 6.01 -10.60
C VAL A 32 1.40 7.35 -9.89
N SER A 33 0.33 8.07 -9.56
CA SER A 33 0.42 9.29 -8.74
C SER A 33 0.45 8.98 -7.24
N GLU A 34 1.01 9.89 -6.44
CA GLU A 34 0.95 9.82 -4.96
C GLU A 34 -0.48 9.70 -4.44
N THR A 35 -1.41 10.45 -5.05
CA THR A 35 -2.84 10.38 -4.75
C THR A 35 -3.40 8.98 -5.01
N THR A 36 -2.97 8.32 -6.09
CA THR A 36 -3.38 6.94 -6.40
C THR A 36 -2.89 5.98 -5.31
N VAL A 37 -1.64 6.10 -4.86
CA VAL A 37 -1.10 5.30 -3.74
C VAL A 37 -1.91 5.53 -2.48
N GLN A 38 -2.20 6.79 -2.14
CA GLN A 38 -3.04 7.12 -0.98
C GLN A 38 -4.44 6.51 -1.07
N LEU A 39 -5.07 6.54 -2.26
CA LEU A 39 -6.38 5.92 -2.47
C LEU A 39 -6.33 4.39 -2.32
N LYS A 40 -5.26 3.75 -2.82
CA LYS A 40 -5.02 2.32 -2.65
C LYS A 40 -4.86 1.93 -1.18
N ILE A 41 -3.98 2.62 -0.46
CA ILE A 41 -3.76 2.37 0.98
C ILE A 41 -5.04 2.58 1.80
N ASN A 42 -5.86 3.58 1.46
CA ASN A 42 -7.09 3.88 2.21
C ASN A 42 -8.32 3.06 1.78
N GLY A 43 -8.16 2.13 0.83
CA GLY A 43 -9.22 1.21 0.42
C GLY A 43 -10.23 1.76 -0.56
N TYR A 44 -9.91 2.84 -1.29
CA TYR A 44 -10.78 3.38 -2.35
C TYR A 44 -10.49 2.80 -3.74
N SER A 45 -9.37 2.10 -3.86
CA SER A 45 -8.95 1.24 -4.97
C SER A 45 -7.98 0.20 -4.40
N ASP A 46 -7.61 -0.83 -5.14
CA ASP A 46 -6.70 -1.87 -4.63
C ASP A 46 -5.34 -1.87 -5.37
N PHE A 47 -4.32 -2.47 -4.77
CA PHE A 47 -3.05 -2.78 -5.41
C PHE A 47 -3.18 -4.03 -6.28
N TYR A 48 -2.64 -3.98 -7.50
CA TYR A 48 -2.44 -5.19 -8.29
C TYR A 48 -1.36 -6.07 -7.65
N ILE A 49 -1.47 -7.39 -7.80
CA ILE A 49 -0.47 -8.34 -7.30
C ILE A 49 0.95 -7.99 -7.77
N SER A 50 1.10 -7.49 -9.01
CA SER A 50 2.38 -7.05 -9.55
C SER A 50 2.94 -5.80 -8.84
N GLU A 51 2.08 -4.87 -8.40
CA GLU A 51 2.48 -3.71 -7.61
C GLU A 51 2.88 -4.13 -6.19
N GLN A 52 2.10 -5.02 -5.56
CA GLN A 52 2.40 -5.56 -4.23
C GLN A 52 3.79 -6.23 -4.24
N ARG A 53 4.06 -7.09 -5.23
CA ARG A 53 5.37 -7.72 -5.41
C ARG A 53 6.51 -6.71 -5.55
N LYS A 54 6.35 -5.69 -6.40
CA LYS A 54 7.38 -4.64 -6.57
C LYS A 54 7.69 -3.94 -5.25
N ILE A 55 6.66 -3.58 -4.48
CA ILE A 55 6.80 -2.91 -3.18
C ILE A 55 7.55 -3.82 -2.19
N CYS A 56 7.11 -5.06 -2.04
CA CYS A 56 7.75 -6.04 -1.16
C CYS A 56 9.22 -6.29 -1.54
N GLU A 57 9.50 -6.55 -2.82
CA GLU A 57 10.85 -6.82 -3.32
C GLU A 57 11.77 -5.60 -3.19
N LYS A 58 11.27 -4.37 -3.38
CA LYS A 58 12.08 -3.14 -3.32
C LYS A 58 12.57 -2.80 -1.92
N TRP A 59 11.73 -3.03 -0.90
CA TRP A 59 12.00 -2.61 0.48
C TRP A 59 12.09 -3.75 1.48
N GLY A 60 12.04 -5.01 1.03
CA GLY A 60 12.10 -6.18 1.91
C GLY A 60 10.91 -6.29 2.85
N ILE A 61 9.73 -5.83 2.42
CA ILE A 61 8.50 -5.85 3.22
C ILE A 61 7.80 -7.20 3.02
N ASP A 62 7.38 -7.84 4.11
CA ASP A 62 6.63 -9.10 4.07
C ASP A 62 5.28 -8.92 3.33
N PRO A 63 4.93 -9.73 2.33
CA PRO A 63 3.62 -9.69 1.68
C PRO A 63 2.42 -9.80 2.62
N ALA A 64 2.57 -10.35 3.83
CA ALA A 64 1.53 -10.44 4.85
C ALA A 64 0.89 -9.08 5.18
N VAL A 65 1.59 -7.96 4.98
CA VAL A 65 1.07 -6.60 5.23
C VAL A 65 -0.16 -6.22 4.40
N PHE A 66 -0.44 -6.96 3.32
CA PHE A 66 -1.64 -6.80 2.48
C PHE A 66 -2.81 -7.71 2.90
N PHE A 67 -2.63 -8.60 3.87
CA PHE A 67 -3.62 -9.59 4.29
C PHE A 67 -4.00 -9.50 5.78
N GLU A 68 -3.22 -8.78 6.57
CA GLU A 68 -3.52 -8.57 7.98
C GLU A 68 -4.69 -7.58 8.15
N GLU A 69 -5.85 -8.11 8.48
CA GLU A 69 -6.94 -7.33 9.06
C GLU A 69 -6.61 -7.11 10.54
N GLU A 70 -6.18 -5.91 10.92
CA GLU A 70 -6.31 -5.50 12.32
C GLU A 70 -7.82 -5.43 12.62
N VAL A 71 -8.33 -6.49 13.27
CA VAL A 71 -9.59 -6.46 13.99
C VAL A 71 -9.40 -5.50 15.16
N ALA A 72 -9.77 -4.23 14.93
CA ALA A 72 -9.94 -3.24 15.99
C ALA A 72 -11.35 -3.31 16.56
#